data_AF-A0A538FV58-F1
#
_entry.id   AF-A0A538FV58-F1
#
_cell.length_a   1.000
_cell.length_b   1.000
_cell.length_c   1.000
_cell.angle_alpha   90.00
_cell.angle_beta   90.00
_cell.angle_gamma   90.00
#
_symmetry.space_group_name_H-M   'P 1'
#
loop_
_entity.id
_entity.type
_entity.pdbx_description
1 polymer ?
#
loop_
_entity_poly.entity_id
_entity_poly.type
_entity_poly.pdbx_seq_one_letter_code
_entity_poly.pdbx_strand_id
1 'polypeptide(L)' 'MQHEFKVYGRGGEPCLRCGTPIEKTRVGGRGTWFCPGCQG' A
#
# COMPACT_ATOMS: atom_id res chain seq x y z
N MET A 1 -6.04 12.48 14.43
CA MET A 1 -6.66 12.20 13.11
C MET A 1 -5.73 11.26 12.36
N GLN A 2 -5.98 9.95 12.39
CA GLN A 2 -5.16 9.00 11.62
C GLN A 2 -5.66 9.04 10.18
N HIS A 3 -4.83 9.58 9.30
CA HIS A 3 -5.12 9.78 7.88
C HIS A 3 -5.53 8.43 7.27
N GLU A 4 -6.67 8.43 6.57
CA GLU A 4 -7.28 7.26 5.93
C GLU A 4 -6.21 6.38 5.27
N PHE A 5 -5.96 5.20 5.83
CA PHE A 5 -4.94 4.31 5.31
C PHE A 5 -5.44 3.64 4.02
N LYS A 6 -5.28 4.32 2.88
CA LYS A 6 -5.78 3.87 1.55
C LYS A 6 -5.12 2.57 1.07
N VAL A 7 -4.02 2.14 1.69
CA VAL A 7 -3.23 0.97 1.30
C VAL A 7 -2.99 -0.06 2.42
N TYR A 8 -3.15 0.31 3.68
CA TYR A 8 -2.80 -0.57 4.81
C TYR A 8 -3.77 -1.75 4.90
N GLY A 9 -3.24 -2.98 5.00
CA GLY A 9 -4.04 -4.20 5.04
C GLY A 9 -4.58 -4.67 3.69
N ARG A 10 -4.39 -3.89 2.61
CA ARG A 10 -4.92 -4.16 1.26
C ARG A 10 -3.90 -4.84 0.34
N GLY A 11 -2.99 -5.61 0.92
CA GLY A 11 -1.93 -6.29 0.15
C GLY A 11 -2.53 -7.24 -0.89
N GLY A 12 -2.19 -7.05 -2.15
CA GLY A 12 -2.73 -7.79 -3.28
C GLY A 12 -4.03 -7.22 -3.88
N GLU A 13 -4.69 -6.26 -3.22
CA GLU A 13 -5.84 -5.56 -3.79
C GLU A 13 -5.42 -4.46 -4.78
N PRO A 14 -6.27 -4.12 -5.77
CA PRO A 14 -6.01 -3.02 -6.68
C PRO A 14 -6.02 -1.66 -5.95
N CYS A 15 -5.04 -0.81 -6.27
CA CYS A 15 -4.95 0.55 -5.78
C CYS A 15 -6.17 1.38 -6.21
N LEU A 16 -6.73 2.17 -5.28
CA LEU A 16 -7.90 3.03 -5.55
C LEU A 16 -7.62 4.20 -6.51
N ARG A 17 -6.35 4.50 -6.80
CA ARG A 17 -5.97 5.57 -7.73
C ARG A 17 -5.64 5.05 -9.13
N CYS A 18 -4.76 4.04 -9.22
CA CYS A 18 -4.21 3.58 -10.49
C CYS A 18 -4.60 2.14 -10.86
N GLY A 19 -5.27 1.40 -9.97
CA GLY A 19 -5.60 -0.01 -10.18
C GLY A 19 -4.44 -1.00 -10.00
N THR A 20 -3.19 -0.53 -9.92
CA THR A 20 -2.02 -1.40 -9.67
C THR A 20 -2.17 -2.13 -8.33
N PRO A 21 -1.94 -3.46 -8.26
CA PRO A 21 -2.03 -4.20 -7.01
C PRO A 21 -1.07 -3.62 -5.97
N ILE A 22 -1.56 -3.44 -4.74
CA ILE A 22 -0.79 -2.93 -3.62
C ILE A 22 0.20 -4.01 -3.17
N GLU A 23 1.46 -3.64 -3.07
CA GLU A 23 2.51 -4.51 -2.59
C GLU A 23 2.72 -4.36 -1.08
N LYS A 24 3.04 -5.48 -0.44
CA LYS A 24 3.44 -5.53 0.96
C LYS A 24 4.93 -5.81 1.00
N THR A 25 5.70 -4.82 1.46
CA THR A 25 7.13 -4.98 1.76
C THR A 25 7.34 -5.01 3.28
N ARG A 26 8.56 -5.33 3.70
CA ARG A 26 8.96 -5.30 5.10
C ARG A 26 10.12 -4.33 5.25
N VAL A 27 9.88 -3.19 5.91
CA VAL A 27 10.90 -2.17 6.17
C VAL A 27 11.21 -2.15 7.66
N GLY A 28 12.48 -2.39 8.03
CA GLY A 28 12.90 -2.37 9.44
C GLY A 28 12.11 -3.34 10.34
N GLY A 29 11.69 -4.49 9.79
CA GLY A 29 10.91 -5.49 10.53
C GLY A 29 9.40 -5.24 10.59
N ARG A 30 8.91 -4.06 10.17
CA ARG A 30 7.48 -3.72 10.10
C ARG A 30 6.94 -4.01 8.70
N GLY A 31 5.74 -4.58 8.62
CA GLY A 31 5.03 -4.74 7.35
C GLY A 31 4.56 -3.36 6.85
N THR A 32 4.96 -3.01 5.65
CA THR A 32 4.60 -1.75 4.98
C THR A 32 3.84 -2.08 3.71
N TRP A 33 2.66 -1.49 3.55
CA TRP A 33 1.88 -1.59 2.32
C TRP A 33 2.05 -0.32 1.52
N PHE A 34 2.35 -0.46 0.24
CA PHE A 34 2.53 0.67 -0.67
C PHE A 34 2.09 0.29 -2.08
N CYS A 35 1.75 1.29 -2.89
CA CYS A 35 1.41 1.07 -4.29
C CYS A 35 2.62 1.46 -5.15
N PRO A 36 3.25 0.52 -5.87
CA PRO A 36 4.44 0.82 -6.68
C PRO A 36 4.13 1.79 -7.85
N GLY A 37 2.90 1.81 -8.36
CA GLY A 37 2.50 2.70 -9.46
C GLY A 37 2.15 4.14 -9.03
N CYS A 38 1.94 4.40 -7.74
CA CYS A 38 1.61 5.74 -7.23
C CYS A 38 2.67 6.33 -6.29
N GLN A 39 3.44 5.47 -5.63
CA GLN A 39 4.49 5.87 -4.66
C GLN A 39 5.90 5.67 -5.24
N GLY A 40 6.00 5.25 -6.50
CA GLY A 40 7.21 5.29 -7.32
C GLY A 40 7.41 6.65 -7.97
#